data_AF-A0A7Z9Q2A7-F1
#
_entry.id   AF-A0A7Z9Q2A7-F1
#
_cell.length_a   1.000
_cell.length_b   1.000
_cell.length_c   1.000
_cell.angle_alpha   90.00
_cell.angle_beta   90.00
_cell.angle_gamma   90.00
#
_symmetry.space_group_name_H-M   'P 1'
#
loop_
_entity.id
_entity.type
_entity.pdbx_description
1 polymer ?
#
loop_
_entity_poly.entity_id
_entity_poly.type
_entity_poly.pdbx_seq_one_letter_code
_entity_poly.pdbx_strand_id
1 'polypeptide(L)'
;MPPPSGAGNGVPLTQTDSELEKVIIFGASGFIGKNLRSHLQKKSGLEIVGYSSSECDLLNPTQAAEALKNCNGGTSIVLCSSIPRRKEESWATMLKNIEMVHNLCAGIPDAGIR
;
A
#
# COMPACT_ATOMS: atom_id res chain seq x y z
N MET A 1 41.68 -34.54 -5.61
CA MET A 1 41.11 -33.20 -5.89
C MET A 1 39.90 -33.01 -4.99
N PRO A 2 39.86 -32.02 -4.10
CA PRO A 2 38.63 -31.62 -3.43
C PRO A 2 37.75 -30.77 -4.37
N PRO A 3 36.42 -30.71 -4.17
CA PRO A 3 35.53 -29.87 -4.95
C PRO A 3 35.74 -28.37 -4.63
N PRO A 4 35.40 -27.46 -5.56
CA PRO A 4 35.57 -26.02 -5.35
C PRO A 4 34.58 -25.49 -4.31
N SER A 5 35.11 -24.66 -3.42
CA SER A 5 34.41 -23.89 -2.40
C SER A 5 33.50 -22.84 -3.04
N GLY A 6 32.19 -23.08 -3.01
CA GLY A 6 31.17 -22.07 -3.30
C GLY A 6 30.64 -21.44 -2.03
N ALA A 7 31.45 -20.64 -1.34
CA ALA A 7 30.96 -19.72 -0.31
C ALA A 7 30.26 -18.55 -1.02
N GLY A 8 28.99 -18.75 -1.37
CA GLY A 8 28.11 -17.63 -1.68
C GLY A 8 27.86 -16.87 -0.38
N ASN A 9 28.60 -15.78 -0.18
CA ASN A 9 28.30 -14.79 0.84
C ASN A 9 26.86 -14.30 0.59
N GLY A 10 25.91 -14.84 1.36
CA GLY A 10 24.59 -14.25 1.49
C GLY A 10 24.79 -12.84 2.00
N VAL A 11 24.52 -11.86 1.14
CA VAL A 11 24.40 -10.46 1.56
C VAL A 11 23.36 -10.46 2.68
N PRO A 12 23.70 -10.07 3.92
CA PRO A 12 22.70 -9.82 4.91
C PRO A 12 21.86 -8.66 4.37
N LEU A 13 20.61 -8.93 4.03
CA LEU A 13 19.63 -7.86 3.91
C LEU A 13 19.55 -7.26 5.31
N THR A 14 20.26 -6.16 5.54
CA THR A 14 20.16 -5.37 6.74
C THR A 14 18.75 -4.79 6.74
N GLN A 15 17.80 -5.52 7.30
CA GLN A 15 16.50 -5.02 7.68
C GLN A 15 16.75 -3.93 8.72
N THR A 16 16.82 -2.68 8.28
CA THR A 16 16.45 -1.57 9.15
C THR A 16 14.95 -1.75 9.37
N ASP A 17 14.58 -2.42 10.46
CA ASP A 17 13.21 -2.44 10.96
C ASP A 17 12.84 -1.00 11.33
N SER A 18 12.39 -0.21 10.36
CA SER A 18 11.66 1.02 10.68
C SER A 18 10.43 0.59 11.46
N GLU A 19 10.34 1.03 12.72
CA GLU A 19 9.14 0.76 13.51
C GLU A 19 7.91 1.24 12.72
N LEU A 20 6.92 0.38 12.62
CA LEU A 20 5.70 0.69 11.88
C LEU A 20 4.92 1.76 12.65
N GLU A 21 4.95 2.99 12.14
CA GLU A 21 4.35 4.17 12.77
C GLU A 21 2.96 4.49 12.20
N LYS A 22 2.74 4.20 10.91
CA LYS A 22 1.54 4.61 10.17
C LYS A 22 1.04 3.52 9.24
N VAL A 23 -0.27 3.34 9.19
CA VAL A 23 -0.95 2.55 8.15
C VAL A 23 -1.94 3.41 7.39
N ILE A 24 -1.80 3.46 6.08
CA ILE A 24 -2.74 4.10 5.16
C ILE A 24 -3.57 3.01 4.49
N ILE A 25 -4.90 3.08 4.61
CA ILE A 25 -5.82 2.10 4.04
C ILE A 25 -6.67 2.78 2.96
N PHE A 26 -6.51 2.38 1.72
CA PHE A 26 -7.40 2.79 0.62
C PHE A 26 -8.58 1.82 0.54
N GLY A 27 -9.79 2.32 0.38
CA GLY A 27 -11.02 1.50 0.43
C GLY A 27 -11.47 1.23 1.87
N ALA A 28 -11.15 2.15 2.80
CA ALA A 28 -11.37 2.00 4.23
C ALA A 28 -12.86 1.90 4.64
N SER A 29 -13.79 2.36 3.80
CA SER A 29 -15.24 2.21 4.03
C SER A 29 -15.81 0.91 3.47
N GLY A 30 -15.04 0.18 2.64
CA GLY A 30 -15.43 -1.11 2.08
C GLY A 30 -15.46 -2.22 3.13
N PHE A 31 -16.02 -3.38 2.77
CA PHE A 31 -16.19 -4.50 3.72
C PHE A 31 -14.87 -4.91 4.39
N ILE A 32 -13.81 -5.12 3.61
CA ILE A 32 -12.49 -5.51 4.13
C ILE A 32 -11.84 -4.34 4.87
N GLY A 33 -11.77 -3.17 4.22
CA GLY A 33 -11.10 -1.98 4.76
C GLY A 33 -11.68 -1.50 6.10
N LYS A 34 -13.01 -1.53 6.26
CA LYS A 34 -13.69 -1.19 7.51
C LYS A 34 -13.24 -2.09 8.66
N ASN A 35 -13.30 -3.40 8.45
CA ASN A 35 -12.96 -4.36 9.49
C ASN A 35 -11.47 -4.30 9.84
N LEU A 36 -10.61 -4.13 8.84
CA LEU A 36 -9.18 -3.94 9.03
C LEU A 36 -8.88 -2.68 9.83
N ARG A 37 -9.46 -1.54 9.45
CA ARG A 37 -9.31 -0.26 10.17
C ARG A 37 -9.75 -0.40 11.62
N SER A 38 -10.94 -0.94 11.87
CA SER A 38 -11.46 -1.14 13.22
C SER A 38 -10.61 -2.11 14.06
N HIS A 39 -9.97 -3.09 13.44
CA HIS A 39 -9.05 -3.99 14.12
C HIS A 39 -7.74 -3.27 14.50
N LEU A 40 -7.13 -2.54 13.56
CA LEU A 40 -5.86 -1.87 13.77
C LEU A 40 -5.96 -0.67 14.73
N GLN A 41 -7.08 0.04 14.74
CA GLN A 41 -7.33 1.15 15.69
C GLN A 41 -7.29 0.72 17.17
N LYS A 42 -7.36 -0.58 17.46
CA LYS A 42 -7.23 -1.11 18.83
C LYS A 42 -5.77 -1.22 19.28
N LYS A 43 -4.80 -1.08 18.37
CA LYS A 43 -3.38 -1.12 18.69
C LYS A 43 -2.89 0.29 19.09
N SER A 44 -2.23 0.39 20.23
CA SER A 44 -1.58 1.63 20.67
C SER A 44 -0.33 1.92 19.84
N GLY A 45 -0.03 3.21 19.62
CA GLY A 45 1.22 3.64 18.99
C GLY A 45 1.22 3.61 17.45
N LEU A 46 0.09 3.30 16.81
CA LEU A 46 -0.03 3.21 15.36
C LEU A 46 -1.04 4.23 14.83
N GLU A 47 -0.60 5.12 13.94
CA GLU A 47 -1.49 6.05 13.23
C GLU A 47 -2.24 5.31 12.12
N ILE A 48 -3.57 5.33 12.15
CA ILE A 48 -4.40 4.68 11.12
C ILE A 48 -5.16 5.73 10.31
N VAL A 49 -4.75 5.90 9.05
CA VAL A 49 -5.42 6.77 8.08
C VAL A 49 -6.20 5.90 7.10
N GLY A 50 -7.45 6.25 6.84
CA GLY A 50 -8.31 5.49 5.93
C GLY A 50 -8.96 6.41 4.91
N TYR A 51 -8.86 6.07 3.63
CA TYR A 51 -9.48 6.77 2.52
C TYR A 51 -10.58 5.93 1.88
N SER A 52 -11.74 6.52 1.69
CA SER A 52 -12.80 6.06 0.79
C SER A 52 -12.69 6.74 -0.58
N SER A 53 -13.46 6.28 -1.56
CA SER A 53 -13.49 6.89 -2.91
C SER A 53 -13.99 8.34 -2.93
N SER A 54 -14.73 8.79 -1.89
CA SER A 54 -15.14 10.19 -1.76
C SER A 54 -14.07 11.08 -1.13
N GLU A 55 -13.07 10.50 -0.46
CA GLU A 55 -11.97 11.22 0.19
C GLU A 55 -10.71 11.22 -0.69
N CYS A 56 -10.47 10.13 -1.43
CA CYS A 56 -9.40 10.01 -2.42
C CYS A 56 -9.89 9.14 -3.58
N ASP A 57 -10.04 9.76 -4.75
CA ASP A 57 -10.26 9.04 -6.00
C ASP A 57 -8.93 8.58 -6.58
N LEU A 58 -8.65 7.28 -6.54
CA LEU A 58 -7.41 6.70 -7.07
C LEU A 58 -7.32 6.76 -8.60
N LEU A 59 -8.41 7.07 -9.32
CA LEU A 59 -8.34 7.40 -10.75
C LEU A 59 -7.85 8.83 -10.99
N ASN A 60 -7.79 9.67 -9.94
CA ASN A 60 -7.20 11.00 -9.99
C ASN A 60 -5.75 10.94 -9.47
N PRO A 61 -4.72 11.04 -10.33
CA PRO A 61 -3.33 10.89 -9.92
C PRO A 61 -2.88 11.95 -8.91
N THR A 62 -3.41 13.18 -9.00
CA THR A 62 -3.10 14.25 -8.05
C THR A 62 -3.62 13.93 -6.65
N GLN A 63 -4.84 13.36 -6.54
CA GLN A 63 -5.38 12.95 -5.25
C GLN A 63 -4.62 11.77 -4.66
N ALA A 64 -4.20 10.81 -5.48
CA ALA A 64 -3.37 9.68 -5.05
C ALA A 64 -2.02 10.17 -4.49
N ALA A 65 -1.35 11.08 -5.19
CA ALA A 65 -0.10 11.68 -4.73
C ALA A 65 -0.27 12.49 -3.44
N GLU A 66 -1.31 13.32 -3.34
CA GLU A 66 -1.60 14.09 -2.12
C GLU A 66 -1.88 13.21 -0.90
N ALA A 67 -2.57 12.07 -1.10
CA ALA A 67 -2.81 11.10 -0.02
C ALA A 67 -1.53 10.41 0.47
N LEU A 68 -0.49 10.36 -0.37
CA LEU A 68 0.78 9.68 -0.12
C LEU A 68 1.94 10.63 0.20
N LYS A 69 1.74 11.95 0.13
CA LYS A 69 2.81 12.95 0.29
C LYS A 69 3.59 12.86 1.61
N ASN A 70 2.95 12.31 2.64
CA ASN A 70 3.52 12.16 3.98
C ASN A 70 3.94 10.71 4.29
N CYS A 71 4.06 9.85 3.28
CA CYS A 71 4.62 8.51 3.42
C CYS A 71 6.13 8.58 3.68
N ASN A 72 6.60 7.74 4.59
CA ASN A 72 8.00 7.59 4.97
C ASN A 72 8.31 6.09 5.20
N GLY A 73 9.53 5.76 5.65
CA GLY A 73 9.93 4.37 5.92
C GLY A 73 9.04 3.64 6.95
N GLY A 74 8.48 4.37 7.93
CA GLY A 74 7.55 3.82 8.92
C GLY A 74 6.08 3.71 8.45
N THR A 75 5.80 3.92 7.16
CA THR A 75 4.45 3.90 6.59
C THR A 75 4.17 2.62 5.81
N SER A 76 3.17 1.85 6.24
CA SER A 76 2.59 0.77 5.43
C SER A 76 1.36 1.23 4.67
N ILE A 77 1.26 0.85 3.41
CA ILE A 77 0.10 1.13 2.55
C ILE A 77 -0.68 -0.16 2.32
N VAL A 78 -1.98 -0.14 2.58
CA VAL A 78 -2.89 -1.26 2.33
C VAL A 78 -3.93 -0.83 1.30
N LEU A 79 -3.98 -1.53 0.18
CA LEU A 79 -4.99 -1.31 -0.85
C LEU A 79 -6.15 -2.31 -0.68
N CYS A 80 -7.29 -1.80 -0.21
CA CYS A 80 -8.58 -2.52 -0.22
C CYS A 80 -9.55 -1.97 -1.29
N SER A 81 -9.19 -0.88 -1.98
CA SER A 81 -9.99 -0.32 -3.08
C SER A 81 -10.00 -1.25 -4.28
N SER A 82 -11.19 -1.57 -4.76
CA SER A 82 -11.41 -2.19 -6.06
C SER A 82 -12.84 -1.90 -6.51
N ILE A 83 -13.06 -1.92 -7.82
CA ILE A 83 -14.40 -2.06 -8.39
C ILE A 83 -14.64 -3.57 -8.49
N PRO A 84 -15.48 -4.15 -7.61
CA PRO A 84 -15.69 -5.59 -7.59
C PRO A 84 -16.59 -6.03 -8.75
N ARG A 85 -16.41 -7.27 -9.23
CA ARG A 85 -17.22 -7.85 -10.33
C ARG A 85 -18.73 -7.72 -10.13
N ARG A 86 -19.20 -7.84 -8.87
CA ARG A 86 -20.62 -7.67 -8.50
C ARG A 86 -21.19 -6.28 -8.83
N LYS A 87 -20.35 -5.26 -8.92
CA LYS A 87 -20.73 -3.88 -9.27
C LYS A 87 -20.68 -3.71 -10.78
N GLU A 88 -19.61 -4.19 -11.40
CA GLU A 88 -19.42 -4.14 -12.84
C GLU A 88 -18.43 -5.23 -13.25
N GLU A 89 -18.78 -6.02 -14.27
CA GLU A 89 -17.94 -7.10 -14.79
C GLU A 89 -17.57 -6.78 -16.24
N SER A 90 -16.58 -5.91 -16.41
CA SER A 90 -16.14 -5.44 -17.73
C SER A 90 -14.62 -5.36 -17.82
N TRP A 91 -14.08 -5.48 -19.03
CA TRP A 91 -12.67 -5.20 -19.32
C TRP A 91 -12.29 -3.77 -18.89
N ALA A 92 -13.17 -2.80 -19.14
CA ALA A 92 -13.00 -1.42 -18.72
C ALA A 92 -12.83 -1.30 -17.19
N THR A 93 -13.60 -2.07 -16.41
CA THR A 93 -13.47 -2.12 -14.95
C THR A 93 -12.12 -2.71 -14.51
N MET A 94 -11.64 -3.74 -15.20
CA MET A 94 -10.33 -4.31 -14.93
C MET A 94 -9.22 -3.28 -15.17
N LEU A 95 -9.28 -2.54 -16.28
CA LEU A 95 -8.32 -1.47 -16.59
C LEU A 95 -8.37 -0.35 -15.54
N LYS A 96 -9.56 0.06 -15.09
CA LYS A 96 -9.69 1.04 -13.98
C LYS A 96 -9.03 0.53 -12.70
N ASN A 97 -9.21 -0.75 -12.35
CA ASN A 97 -8.55 -1.34 -11.18
C ASN A 97 -7.01 -1.30 -11.31
N ILE A 98 -6.47 -1.55 -12.50
CA ILE A 98 -5.04 -1.43 -12.77
C ILE A 98 -4.57 0.02 -12.69
N GLU A 99 -5.33 0.95 -13.28
CA GLU A 99 -5.04 2.38 -13.27
C GLU A 99 -5.00 2.95 -11.85
N MET A 100 -5.92 2.53 -10.98
CA MET A 100 -5.89 2.89 -9.55
C MET A 100 -4.58 2.46 -8.87
N VAL A 101 -4.10 1.24 -9.13
CA VAL A 101 -2.83 0.74 -8.58
C VAL A 101 -1.66 1.52 -9.16
N HIS A 102 -1.67 1.78 -10.47
CA HIS A 102 -0.64 2.56 -11.13
C HIS A 102 -0.51 3.97 -10.53
N ASN A 103 -1.62 4.70 -10.41
CA ASN A 103 -1.63 6.03 -9.82
C ASN A 103 -1.21 6.02 -8.36
N LEU A 104 -1.59 4.99 -7.60
CA LEU A 104 -1.13 4.80 -6.24
C LEU A 104 0.40 4.63 -6.19
N CYS A 105 0.96 3.73 -6.99
CA CYS A 105 2.41 3.50 -7.04
C CYS A 105 3.17 4.75 -7.50
N ALA A 106 2.68 5.46 -8.51
CA ALA A 106 3.28 6.69 -9.01
C ALA A 106 3.21 7.85 -8.01
N GLY A 107 2.24 7.83 -7.09
CA GLY A 107 2.10 8.81 -6.02
C GLY A 107 3.00 8.56 -4.81
N ILE A 108 3.66 7.39 -4.72
CA ILE A 108 4.62 7.11 -3.65
C ILE A 108 5.84 8.01 -3.88
N PRO A 109 6.21 8.91 -2.94
CA PRO A 109 7.42 9.71 -3.08
C PRO A 109 8.64 8.81 -3.27
N ASP A 110 9.70 9.32 -3.90
CA ASP A 110 11.03 8.68 -3.96
C ASP A 110 11.70 8.63 -2.56
N ALA A 111 10.96 8.29 -1.52
CA ALA A 111 11.46 8.01 -0.20
C ALA A 111 11.99 6.58 -0.20
N GLY A 112 13.19 6.40 -0.77
CA GLY A 112 14.11 5.30 -0.48
C GLY A 112 13.46 3.95 -0.17
N ILE A 113 12.65 3.42 -1.09
CA ILE A 113 12.39 1.97 -1.15
C ILE A 113 13.71 1.33 -1.57
N ARG A 114 14.56 1.05 -0.58
CA ARG A 114 15.74 0.21 -0.67
C ARG A 114 15.51 -1.03 0.17
#